data_AF-A0A944JPW1-F1
#
_entry.id   AF-A0A944JPW1-F1
#
_cell.length_a   1.000
_cell.length_b   1.000
_cell.length_c   1.000
_cell.angle_alpha   90.00
_cell.angle_beta   90.00
_cell.angle_gamma   90.00
#
_symmetry.space_group_name_H-M   'P 1'
#
loop_
_entity.id
_entity.type
_entity.pdbx_description
1 polymer ?
#
loop_
_entity_poly.entity_id
_entity_poly.type
_entity_poly.pdbx_seq_one_letter_code
_entity_poly.pdbx_strand_id
1 'polypeptide(L)'
;MAFDVLQLDGQELLTRPYAQRRALLEELFTTRALTAPWTLCPMTTDLAKARDWLQSWTDVSGVEGIVIKSLTSRYLTGYRGWLVDCTNGAHAPAP
;
A
#
# COMPACT_ATOMS: atom_id res chain seq x y z
N MET A 1 2.65 3.26 10.54
CA MET A 1 1.75 2.92 9.42
C MET A 1 1.93 1.46 9.02
N ALA A 2 0.85 0.68 8.91
CA ALA A 2 0.87 -0.71 8.48
C ALA A 2 0.18 -0.84 7.11
N PHE A 3 0.78 -1.57 6.16
CA PHE A 3 0.29 -1.64 4.76
C PHE A 3 0.21 -3.07 4.19
N ASP A 4 0.73 -4.07 4.89
CA ASP A 4 0.66 -5.49 4.53
C ASP A 4 0.77 -6.35 5.80
N VAL A 5 0.40 -7.62 5.70
CA VAL A 5 0.58 -8.63 6.75
C VAL A 5 1.21 -9.88 6.11
N LEU A 6 2.39 -10.25 6.59
CA LEU A 6 3.20 -11.32 5.98
C LEU A 6 3.09 -12.64 6.74
N GLN A 7 2.69 -12.57 8.00
CA GLN A 7 2.43 -13.70 8.87
C GLN A 7 1.37 -13.30 9.90
N LEU A 8 0.47 -14.23 10.22
CA LEU A 8 -0.54 -14.04 11.26
C LEU A 8 -0.72 -15.36 12.02
N ASP A 9 -0.67 -15.30 13.35
CA ASP A 9 -0.87 -16.45 14.25
C ASP A 9 -0.06 -17.70 13.85
N GLY A 10 1.22 -17.48 13.52
CA GLY A 10 2.15 -18.55 13.13
C GLY A 10 2.05 -19.01 11.68
N GLN A 11 1.09 -18.50 10.90
CA GLN A 11 0.91 -18.89 9.49
C GLN A 11 1.55 -17.88 8.54
N GLU A 12 2.43 -18.36 7.66
CA GLU A 12 3.04 -17.54 6.60
C GLU A 12 2.01 -17.20 5.51
N LEU A 13 2.01 -15.94 5.07
CA LEU A 13 1.08 -15.41 4.07
C LEU A 13 1.77 -14.93 2.78
N LEU A 14 3.10 -15.09 2.66
CA LEU A 14 3.88 -14.57 1.52
C LEU A 14 3.35 -15.04 0.16
N THR A 15 2.85 -16.28 0.10
CA THR A 15 2.34 -16.87 -1.13
C THR A 15 0.92 -16.45 -1.48
N ARG A 16 0.20 -15.80 -0.56
CA ARG A 16 -1.18 -15.35 -0.79
C ARG A 16 -1.20 -14.10 -1.67
N PRO A 17 -2.23 -13.91 -2.52
CA PRO A 17 -2.49 -12.65 -3.21
C PRO A 17 -2.58 -11.46 -2.26
N TYR A 18 -2.12 -10.27 -2.70
CA TYR A 18 -2.17 -9.04 -1.91
C TYR A 18 -3.58 -8.72 -1.41
N ALA A 19 -4.62 -8.95 -2.23
CA ALA A 19 -6.01 -8.72 -1.81
C ALA A 19 -6.39 -9.52 -0.54
N GLN A 20 -5.94 -10.77 -0.44
CA GLN A 20 -6.21 -11.61 0.74
C GLN A 20 -5.42 -11.12 1.96
N ARG A 21 -4.14 -10.75 1.78
CA ARG A 21 -3.33 -10.19 2.87
C ARG A 21 -3.90 -8.87 3.35
N ARG A 22 -4.37 -8.01 2.44
CA ARG A 22 -5.01 -6.74 2.79
C ARG A 22 -6.28 -6.93 3.63
N ALA A 23 -7.15 -7.86 3.23
CA ALA A 23 -8.36 -8.18 4.00
C ALA A 23 -8.01 -8.68 5.42
N LEU A 24 -7.02 -9.56 5.54
CA LEU A 24 -6.53 -10.04 6.85
C LEU A 24 -5.96 -8.91 7.72
N LEU A 25 -5.27 -7.93 7.12
CA LEU A 25 -4.77 -6.77 7.85
C LEU A 25 -5.91 -5.88 8.36
N GLU A 26 -6.93 -5.63 7.54
CA GLU A 26 -8.12 -4.86 7.93
C GLU A 26 -8.90 -5.55 9.06
N GLU A 27 -9.08 -6.86 8.94
CA GLU A 27 -9.68 -7.70 9.98
C GLU A 27 -8.86 -7.65 11.27
N LEU A 28 -7.52 -7.75 11.19
CA LEU A 28 -6.63 -7.65 12.35
C LEU A 28 -6.80 -6.32 13.10
N PHE A 29 -6.88 -5.20 12.36
CA PHE A 29 -7.12 -3.88 12.94
C PHE A 29 -8.47 -3.81 13.66
N THR A 30 -9.51 -4.38 13.06
CA THR A 30 -10.87 -4.36 13.61
C THR A 30 -10.99 -5.27 14.83
N THR A 31 -10.57 -6.53 14.69
CA THR A 31 -10.73 -7.58 15.71
C THR A 31 -9.89 -7.32 16.96
N ARG A 32 -8.70 -6.72 16.81
CA ARG A 32 -7.83 -6.37 17.94
C ARG A 32 -7.97 -4.91 18.39
N ALA A 33 -8.93 -4.17 17.81
CA ALA A 33 -9.15 -2.75 18.06
C ALA A 33 -7.82 -1.96 18.02
N LEU A 34 -7.01 -2.19 16.98
CA LEU A 34 -5.70 -1.55 16.87
C LEU A 34 -5.86 -0.06 16.62
N THR A 35 -5.47 0.72 17.62
CA THR A 35 -5.38 2.18 17.56
C THR A 35 -3.92 2.61 17.74
N ALA A 36 -3.69 3.90 18.05
CA ALA A 36 -2.35 4.43 18.31
C ALA A 36 -1.49 3.47 19.18
N PRO A 37 -0.22 3.20 18.79
CA PRO A 37 0.56 3.86 17.72
C PRO A 37 0.34 3.28 16.31
N TRP A 38 -0.62 2.37 16.14
CA TRP A 38 -0.91 1.75 14.84
C TRP A 38 -1.84 2.61 14.00
N THR A 39 -1.49 2.77 12.73
CA THR A 39 -2.31 3.41 11.71
C THR A 39 -2.36 2.50 10.51
N LEU A 40 -3.57 2.13 10.06
CA LEU A 40 -3.75 1.39 8.83
C LEU A 40 -3.51 2.33 7.64
N CYS A 41 -2.60 1.94 6.75
CA CYS A 41 -2.33 2.70 5.54
C CYS A 41 -3.59 2.72 4.67
N PRO A 42 -4.08 3.90 4.23
CA PRO A 42 -5.17 4.00 3.26
C PRO A 42 -4.82 3.25 1.97
N MET A 43 -5.83 2.59 1.41
CA MET A 43 -5.72 1.87 0.14
C MET A 43 -7.01 2.08 -0.65
N THR A 44 -6.90 2.12 -1.97
CA THR A 44 -8.05 2.21 -2.86
C THR A 44 -7.80 1.38 -4.12
N THR A 45 -8.87 0.82 -4.67
CA THR A 45 -8.91 0.23 -6.02
C THR A 45 -9.58 1.15 -7.02
N ASP A 46 -10.07 2.32 -6.58
CA ASP A 46 -10.67 3.34 -7.43
C ASP A 46 -9.57 4.21 -8.04
N LEU A 47 -9.48 4.18 -9.37
CA LEU A 47 -8.50 4.95 -10.13
C LEU A 47 -8.68 6.45 -9.94
N ALA A 48 -9.92 6.96 -9.89
CA ALA A 48 -10.17 8.38 -9.71
C ALA A 48 -9.66 8.85 -8.34
N LYS A 49 -9.92 8.06 -7.29
CA LYS A 49 -9.43 8.32 -5.94
C LYS A 49 -7.91 8.23 -5.85
N ALA A 50 -7.28 7.26 -6.51
CA ALA A 50 -5.82 7.16 -6.55
C ALA A 50 -5.17 8.38 -7.23
N ARG A 51 -5.77 8.89 -8.31
CA ARG A 51 -5.29 10.10 -8.99
C ARG A 51 -5.45 11.34 -8.12
N ASP A 52 -6.58 11.46 -7.43
CA ASP A 52 -6.81 12.53 -6.46
C ASP A 52 -5.77 12.48 -5.33
N TRP A 53 -5.48 11.31 -4.76
CA TRP A 53 -4.41 11.16 -3.75
C TRP A 53 -3.05 11.58 -4.28
N LEU A 54 -2.70 11.15 -5.49
CA LEU A 54 -1.43 11.52 -6.11
C LEU A 54 -1.32 13.05 -6.30
N GLN A 55 -2.41 13.74 -6.58
CA GLN A 55 -2.40 15.19 -6.80
C GLN A 55 -2.52 16.02 -5.51
N SER A 56 -3.28 15.54 -4.53
CA SER A 56 -3.66 16.33 -3.34
C SER A 56 -2.81 16.03 -2.11
N TRP A 57 -2.25 14.83 -1.98
CA TRP A 57 -1.49 14.45 -0.77
C TRP A 57 -0.03 14.88 -0.81
N THR A 58 0.43 15.44 -1.93
CA THR A 58 1.80 15.93 -2.10
C THR A 58 2.06 17.22 -1.34
N ASP A 59 1.00 17.95 -0.99
CA ASP A 59 1.06 19.11 -0.09
C ASP A 59 1.15 18.69 1.38
N VAL A 60 0.95 17.40 1.69
CA VAL A 60 1.12 16.84 3.04
C VAL A 60 2.60 16.53 3.25
N SER A 61 3.21 17.23 4.21
CA SER A 61 4.60 17.01 4.60
C SER A 61 4.86 15.53 4.94
N GLY A 62 5.75 14.89 4.18
CA GLY A 62 6.16 13.49 4.39
C GLY A 62 5.49 12.45 3.49
N VAL A 63 4.63 12.85 2.55
CA VAL A 63 4.09 11.95 1.51
C VAL A 63 4.68 12.32 0.15
N GLU A 64 5.50 11.42 -0.41
CA GLU A 64 6.19 11.66 -1.70
C GLU A 64 5.40 11.16 -2.92
N GLY A 65 4.44 10.25 -2.71
CA GLY A 65 3.75 9.58 -3.79
C GLY A 65 2.89 8.40 -3.32
N ILE A 66 2.45 7.59 -4.28
CA ILE A 66 1.66 6.37 -4.05
C ILE A 66 2.41 5.12 -4.48
N VAL A 67 2.13 4.01 -3.80
CA VAL A 67 2.66 2.68 -4.17
C VAL A 67 1.55 1.88 -4.84
N ILE A 68 1.79 1.42 -6.05
CA ILE A 68 0.85 0.59 -6.83
C ILE A 68 1.26 -0.87 -6.70
N LYS A 69 0.32 -1.69 -6.24
CA LYS A 69 0.49 -3.14 -6.08
C LYS A 69 -0.60 -3.87 -6.86
N SER A 70 -0.21 -4.88 -7.63
CA SER A 70 -1.21 -5.79 -8.20
C SER A 70 -1.93 -6.55 -7.08
N LEU A 71 -3.26 -6.60 -7.13
CA LEU A 71 -4.10 -7.32 -6.17
C LEU A 71 -3.79 -8.83 -6.13
N THR A 72 -3.31 -9.38 -7.24
CA THR A 72 -2.94 -10.79 -7.37
C THR A 72 -1.48 -11.07 -7.02
N SER A 73 -0.68 -10.03 -6.76
CA SER A 73 0.74 -10.19 -6.46
C SER A 73 0.98 -10.92 -5.13
N ARG A 74 1.89 -11.89 -5.17
CA ARG A 74 2.49 -12.47 -3.97
C ARG A 74 3.54 -11.52 -3.40
N TYR A 75 3.89 -11.68 -2.14
CA TYR A 75 5.02 -10.97 -1.58
C TYR A 75 6.32 -11.68 -2.00
N LEU A 76 7.17 -11.00 -2.75
CA LEU A 76 8.44 -11.54 -3.24
C LEU A 76 9.61 -10.84 -2.55
N THR A 77 10.22 -11.51 -1.59
CA THR A 77 11.36 -10.98 -0.83
C THR A 77 12.55 -10.73 -1.76
N GLY A 78 13.17 -9.55 -1.64
CA GLY A 78 14.32 -9.17 -2.46
C GLY A 78 14.00 -8.79 -3.91
N TYR A 79 12.71 -8.79 -4.30
CA TYR A 79 12.29 -8.45 -5.66
C TYR A 79 11.65 -7.06 -5.72
N ARG A 80 12.07 -6.26 -6.71
CA ARG A 80 11.45 -4.95 -7.00
C ARG A 80 10.20 -5.15 -7.86
N GLY A 81 9.10 -5.55 -7.22
CA GLY A 81 7.83 -5.87 -7.90
C GLY A 81 6.72 -4.83 -7.76
N TRP A 82 6.95 -3.73 -7.03
CA TRP A 82 5.96 -2.68 -6.81
C TRP A 82 6.40 -1.39 -7.48
N LEU A 83 5.44 -0.70 -8.09
CA LEU A 83 5.65 0.59 -8.72
C LEU A 83 5.43 1.69 -7.69
N VAL A 84 6.29 2.70 -7.70
CA VAL A 84 6.14 3.91 -6.90
C VAL A 84 5.99 5.05 -7.88
N ASP A 85 4.91 5.81 -7.74
CA ASP A 85 4.64 7.00 -8.55
C ASP A 85 4.74 8.23 -7.64
N CYS A 86 5.68 9.13 -7.98
CA CYS A 86 6.00 10.33 -7.21
C CYS A 86 5.74 11.56 -8.08
N THR A 87 5.13 12.61 -7.50
CA THR A 87 4.86 13.86 -8.25
C THR A 87 6.07 14.78 -8.41
N ASN A 88 7.13 14.59 -7.60
CA ASN A 88 8.35 15.41 -7.67
C ASN A 88 9.28 15.08 -8.85
N GLY A 89 8.90 14.12 -9.70
CA GLY A 89 9.54 13.91 -10.99
C GLY A 89 8.77 14.66 -12.07
N ALA A 90 9.15 15.90 -12.33
CA ALA A 90 8.74 16.60 -13.54
C ALA A 90 8.88 15.65 -14.73
N HIS A 91 7.78 15.46 -15.45
CA HIS A 91 7.77 14.78 -16.72
C HIS A 91 8.57 15.65 -17.71
N ALA A 92 9.89 15.49 -17.74
CA ALA A 92 10.69 16.01 -18.84
C ALA A 92 10.36 15.12 -20.06
N PRO A 93 9.77 15.67 -21.14
CA PRO A 93 9.64 14.89 -22.37
C PRO A 93 11.05 14.58 -22.88
N ALA A 94 11.27 13.31 -23.22
CA ALA A 94 12.49 12.90 -23.92
C ALA A 94 12.54 13.57 -25.32
N PRO A 95 13.74 13.88 -25.86
CA PRO A 95 13.89 14.38 -27.22
C PRO A 95 13.48 13.36 -28.28
#